data_AF-A0A6P7GJK4-F1
#
_entry.id   AF-A0A6P7GJK4-F1
#
_cell.length_a   1.000
_cell.length_b   1.000
_cell.length_c   1.000
_cell.angle_alpha   90.00
_cell.angle_beta   90.00
_cell.angle_gamma   90.00
#
_symmetry.space_group_name_H-M   'P 1'
#
loop_
_entity.id
_entity.type
_entity.pdbx_description
1 polymer ?
#
loop_
_entity_poly.entity_id
_entity_poly.type
_entity_poly.pdbx_seq_one_letter_code
_entity_poly.pdbx_strand_id
1 'polypeptide(L)' 'MKYLLVVLVVFVLATVALAGSGCNVVPCSDYCRSVGHFGGYCVGPTLDTCHCYDVGHKN' A
#
# COMPACT_ATOMS: atom_id res chain seq x y z
N MET A 1 -13.19 30.15 -16.59
CA MET A 1 -13.07 28.72 -17.01
C MET A 1 -11.62 28.21 -17.00
N LYS A 2 -10.62 28.96 -17.49
CA LYS A 2 -9.19 28.56 -17.48
C LYS A 2 -8.68 28.15 -16.08
N TYR A 3 -8.98 28.95 -15.05
CA TYR A 3 -8.56 28.70 -13.67
C TYR A 3 -9.15 27.43 -13.07
N LEU A 4 -10.38 27.07 -13.44
CA LEU A 4 -11.02 25.84 -12.95
C LEU A 4 -10.26 24.60 -13.46
N LEU A 5 -9.84 24.64 -14.72
CA LEU A 5 -9.08 23.56 -15.35
C LEU A 5 -7.68 23.45 -14.71
N VAL A 6 -7.05 24.59 -14.40
CA VAL A 6 -5.77 24.62 -13.67
C VAL A 6 -5.91 24.04 -12.26
N VAL A 7 -6.96 24.42 -11.52
CA VAL A 7 -7.24 23.89 -10.18
C VAL A 7 -7.44 22.38 -10.22
N LEU A 8 -8.23 21.87 -11.17
CA LEU A 8 -8.44 20.43 -11.34
C LEU A 8 -7.15 19.68 -11.64
N VAL A 9 -6.32 20.22 -12.54
CA VAL A 9 -5.02 19.60 -12.88
C VAL A 9 -4.09 19.58 -11.67
N VAL A 10 -4.00 20.68 -10.92
CA VAL A 10 -3.16 20.75 -9.70
C VAL A 10 -3.68 19.77 -8.64
N PHE A 11 -4.99 19.65 -8.46
CA PHE A 11 -5.58 18.72 -7.51
C PHE A 11 -5.28 17.26 -7.87
N VAL A 12 -5.43 16.90 -9.15
CA VAL A 12 -5.12 15.57 -9.66
C VAL A 12 -3.63 15.25 -9.50
N LEU A 13 -2.74 16.18 -9.88
CA LEU A 13 -1.30 16.00 -9.72
C LEU A 13 -0.89 15.86 -8.25
N ALA A 14 -1.50 16.64 -7.35
CA ALA A 14 -1.29 16.50 -5.91
C ALA A 14 -1.74 15.12 -5.42
N THR A 15 -2.93 14.64 -5.80
CA THR A 15 -3.39 13.29 -5.39
C THR A 15 -2.49 12.16 -5.91
N VAL A 16 -1.88 12.32 -7.09
CA VAL A 16 -0.94 11.35 -7.66
C VAL A 16 0.41 11.41 -6.95
N ALA A 17 0.88 12.59 -6.57
CA ALA A 17 2.14 12.76 -5.84
C ALA A 17 2.07 12.25 -4.39
N LEU A 18 0.88 12.27 -3.77
CA LEU A 18 0.62 11.69 -2.44
C LEU A 18 0.32 10.19 -2.47
N ALA A 19 0.20 9.56 -3.63
CA ALA A 19 0.24 8.11 -3.76
C ALA A 19 1.68 7.64 -3.52
N GLY A 20 2.11 7.75 -2.26
CA GLY A 20 3.39 7.27 -1.78
C GLY A 20 3.56 5.79 -2.12
N SER A 21 4.82 5.41 -2.27
CA SER A 21 5.28 4.04 -2.50
C SER A 21 4.45 3.02 -1.73
N GLY A 22 3.51 2.37 -2.42
CA GLY A 22 2.69 1.31 -1.86
C GLY A 22 3.57 0.24 -1.20
N CYS A 23 3.00 -0.50 -0.26
CA CYS A 23 3.63 -1.62 0.43
C CYS A 23 4.39 -2.48 -0.57
N ASN A 24 5.67 -2.66 -0.29
CA ASN A 24 6.50 -3.59 -1.01
C ASN A 24 6.35 -4.97 -0.34
N VAL A 25 5.95 -5.96 -1.13
CA VAL A 25 5.69 -7.33 -0.66
C VAL A 25 6.94 -7.95 -0.04
N VAL A 26 8.14 -7.62 -0.53
CA VAL A 26 9.41 -8.17 -0.03
C VAL A 26 9.66 -7.77 1.44
N PRO A 27 9.79 -6.47 1.80
CA PRO A 27 9.99 -6.06 3.18
C PRO A 27 8.78 -6.39 4.07
N CYS A 28 7.56 -6.40 3.52
CA CYS A 28 6.38 -6.86 4.25
C CYS A 28 6.50 -8.34 4.66
N SER A 29 6.89 -9.20 3.72
CA SER A 29 7.08 -10.63 3.99
C SER A 29 8.25 -10.90 4.92
N ASP A 30 9.37 -10.19 4.77
CA ASP A 30 10.53 -10.29 5.68
C ASP A 30 10.18 -9.85 7.10
N TYR A 31 9.45 -8.74 7.26
CA TYR A 31 8.94 -8.31 8.55
C TYR A 31 8.04 -9.38 9.19
N CYS A 32 7.06 -9.90 8.45
CA CYS A 32 6.16 -10.94 8.96
C CYS A 32 6.92 -12.20 9.39
N ARG A 33 7.95 -12.60 8.62
CA ARG A 33 8.84 -13.71 9.01
C ARG A 33 9.64 -13.40 10.26
N SER A 34 10.08 -12.15 10.45
CA SER A 34 10.83 -11.74 11.65
C SER A 34 10.01 -11.80 12.93
N VAL A 35 8.69 -11.59 12.85
CA VAL A 35 7.78 -11.62 14.00
C VAL A 35 7.12 -13.00 14.24
N GLY A 36 7.53 -14.01 13.47
CA GLY A 36 7.11 -15.41 13.66
C GLY A 36 5.95 -15.87 12.78
N HIS A 37 5.50 -15.07 11.82
CA HIS A 37 4.56 -15.49 10.78
C HIS A 37 5.29 -16.16 9.61
N PHE A 38 4.57 -16.80 8.71
CA PHE A 38 5.19 -17.41 7.52
C PHE A 38 5.54 -16.40 6.44
N GLY A 39 4.74 -15.35 6.30
CA GLY A 39 4.95 -14.31 5.31
C GLY A 39 3.88 -13.23 5.43
N GLY A 40 3.91 -12.29 4.49
CA GLY A 40 2.95 -11.21 4.44
C GLY A 40 2.54 -10.83 3.02
N TYR A 41 1.42 -10.15 2.90
CA TYR A 41 0.91 -9.57 1.66
C TYR A 41 0.38 -8.16 1.89
N CYS A 42 0.41 -7.35 0.84
CA CYS A 42 -0.06 -5.98 0.89
C CYS A 42 -1.56 -5.90 0.56
N VAL A 43 -2.32 -5.13 1.34
CA VAL A 43 -3.76 -4.91 1.15
C VAL A 43 -4.10 -3.43 1.13
N GLY A 44 -5.32 -3.15 0.68
CA GLY A 44 -5.90 -1.81 0.65
C GLY A 44 -5.88 -1.19 -0.75
N PRO A 45 -6.70 -0.15 -0.98
CA PRO A 45 -6.84 0.51 -2.28
C PRO A 45 -5.55 1.21 -2.74
N THR A 46 -4.68 1.55 -1.79
CA THR A 46 -3.38 2.19 -2.00
C THR A 46 -2.20 1.25 -1.75
N LEU A 47 -2.48 -0.04 -1.50
CA LEU A 47 -1.49 -1.03 -1.07
C LEU A 47 -0.68 -0.57 0.16
N ASP A 48 -1.14 0.29 1.07
CA ASP A 48 -0.25 0.75 2.17
C ASP A 48 -0.13 -0.21 3.36
N THR A 49 -0.96 -1.25 3.43
CA THR A 49 -1.08 -2.08 4.64
C THR A 49 -0.47 -3.46 4.43
N CYS A 50 0.48 -3.85 5.28
CA CYS A 50 1.06 -5.20 5.30
C CYS A 50 0.26 -6.11 6.25
N HIS A 51 -0.23 -7.24 5.76
CA HIS A 51 -0.88 -8.29 6.56
C HIS A 51 -0.02 -9.55 6.61
N CYS A 52 0.22 -10.05 7.81
CA CYS A 52 0.92 -11.32 8.01
C CYS A 52 -0.05 -12.51 7.98
N TYR A 53 0.45 -13.66 7.52
CA TYR A 53 -0.29 -14.93 7.51
C TYR A 53 0.59 -16.10 7.97
N ASP A 54 -0.05 -17.09 8.57
CA ASP A 54 0.58 -18.32 9.07
C ASP A 54 0.25 -19.52 8.17
N VAL A 55 1.21 -20.44 7.96
CA VAL A 55 0.92 -21.75 7.35
C VAL A 55 0.40 -22.67 8.44
N GLY A 56 -0.87 -22.52 8.83
CA GLY A 56 -1.35 -23.34 9.92
C GLY A 56 -2.79 -23.19 10.37
N HIS A 57 -3.48 -22.09 10.07
CA HIS A 57 -4.91 -22.01 10.36
C HIS A 57 -5.73 -22.75 9.28
N LYS A 58 -5.59 -24.08 9.28
CA LYS A 58 -6.66 -24.95 8.77
C LYS A 58 -7.84 -24.82 9.73
N ASN A 59 -8.97 -24.36 9.21
CA ASN A 59 -10.27 -24.57 9.84
C ASN A 59 -10.55 -26.07 10.00
#